data_AF-A0A531LVF5-F1
#
_entry.id   AF-A0A531LVF5-F1
#
_cell.length_a   1.000
_cell.length_b   1.000
_cell.length_c   1.000
_cell.angle_alpha   90.00
_cell.angle_beta   90.00
_cell.angle_gamma   90.00
#
_symmetry.space_group_name_H-M   'P 1'
#
loop_
_entity.id
_entity.type
_entity.pdbx_description
1 polymer ?
#
loop_
_entity_poly.entity_id
_entity_poly.type
_entity_poly.pdbx_seq_one_letter_code
_entity_poly.pdbx_strand_id
1 'polypeptide(L)'
;LGDNVPAEYATSVREGAFYGWPWYYIGNNEDPRHKGERPDLAGKADIPDVLMQAHSAPLNIAFYDGKSFPPEYRGDAFVALHGSWNRGNRTGYKIVRLLFKDGKPTGEYEDFMTGFVTSNGEVWGRP
;
A
#
# COMPACT_ATOMS: atom_id res chain seq x y z
N LEU A 1 -13.81 4.92 8.59
CA LEU A 1 -12.96 5.92 7.92
C LEU A 1 -13.41 6.01 6.47
N GLY A 2 -13.29 7.19 5.83
CA GLY A 2 -13.89 7.45 4.50
C GLY A 2 -13.10 6.89 3.31
N ASP A 3 -13.39 7.39 2.12
CA ASP A 3 -12.84 6.89 0.84
C ASP A 3 -11.33 7.03 0.67
N ASN A 4 -10.67 7.91 1.43
CA ASN A 4 -9.27 8.28 1.19
C ASN A 4 -8.32 7.89 2.34
N VAL A 5 -8.85 7.31 3.42
CA VAL A 5 -8.06 6.91 4.58
C VAL A 5 -8.63 5.63 5.23
N PRO A 6 -7.78 4.79 5.84
CA PRO A 6 -6.31 4.89 5.83
C PRO A 6 -5.74 4.53 4.46
N ALA A 7 -4.52 4.98 4.15
CA ALA A 7 -3.79 4.48 2.99
C ALA A 7 -3.48 2.99 3.17
N GLU A 8 -3.42 2.27 2.05
CA GLU A 8 -2.74 0.97 2.02
C GLU A 8 -1.22 1.21 2.14
N TYR A 9 -0.41 0.23 2.54
CA TYR A 9 1.03 0.46 2.63
C TYR A 9 1.90 -0.79 2.46
N ALA A 10 3.16 -0.58 2.10
CA ALA A 10 4.25 -1.53 2.24
C ALA A 10 5.28 -0.98 3.24
N THR A 11 5.86 -1.85 4.06
CA THR A 11 6.84 -1.44 5.08
C THR A 11 7.87 -2.53 5.37
N SER A 12 9.07 -2.09 5.72
CA SER A 12 10.15 -2.86 6.27
C SER A 12 9.79 -3.25 7.70
N VAL A 13 9.67 -4.56 7.93
CA VAL A 13 9.36 -5.10 9.25
C VAL A 13 10.60 -5.02 10.13
N ARG A 14 10.48 -4.36 11.28
CA ARG A 14 11.56 -4.21 12.26
C ARG A 14 11.15 -4.81 13.59
N GLU A 15 12.10 -5.48 14.25
CA GLU A 15 11.89 -5.98 15.60
C GLU A 15 11.55 -4.83 16.56
N GLY A 16 10.50 -5.03 17.37
CA GLY A 16 10.03 -4.03 18.34
C GLY A 16 9.30 -2.81 17.76
N ALA A 17 9.12 -2.73 16.43
CA ALA A 17 8.38 -1.65 15.79
C ALA A 17 6.88 -1.73 16.09
N PHE A 18 6.21 -0.58 16.08
CA PHE A 18 4.77 -0.48 16.31
C PHE A 18 4.11 0.21 15.13
N TYR A 19 3.23 -0.47 14.40
CA TYR A 19 2.59 0.06 13.19
C TYR A 19 1.17 0.61 13.44
N GLY A 20 0.86 0.95 14.70
CA GLY A 20 -0.35 1.70 15.07
C GLY A 20 -1.58 0.84 15.39
N TRP A 21 -1.90 -0.17 14.57
CA TRP A 21 -3.14 -0.93 14.72
C TRP A 21 -3.28 -1.57 16.12
N PRO A 22 -4.48 -1.57 16.75
CA PRO A 22 -5.75 -0.98 16.27
C PRO A 22 -5.97 0.49 16.68
N TRP A 23 -5.00 1.09 17.39
CA TRP A 23 -5.18 2.36 18.08
C TRP A 23 -4.90 3.59 17.22
N TYR A 24 -3.89 3.50 16.36
CA TYR A 24 -3.45 4.54 15.46
C TYR A 24 -3.28 3.97 14.04
N TYR A 25 -3.39 4.80 13.02
CA TYR A 25 -3.04 4.45 11.65
C TYR A 25 -2.03 5.47 11.10
N ILE A 26 -0.95 4.98 10.48
CA ILE A 26 0.07 5.77 9.78
C ILE A 26 0.56 6.96 10.64
N GLY A 27 1.52 6.73 11.51
CA GLY A 27 2.00 7.77 12.43
C GLY A 27 0.95 8.12 13.50
N ASN A 28 0.73 9.42 13.74
CA ASN A 28 -0.04 9.88 14.90
C ASN A 28 -1.56 10.03 14.64
N ASN A 29 -2.14 9.38 13.63
CA ASN A 29 -3.60 9.46 13.44
C ASN A 29 -4.30 8.45 14.33
N GLU A 30 -5.00 8.93 15.35
CA GLU A 30 -5.81 8.08 16.22
C GLU A 30 -6.99 7.47 15.44
N ASP A 31 -7.24 6.18 15.65
CA ASP A 31 -8.44 5.54 15.10
C ASP A 31 -9.67 6.07 15.85
N PRO A 32 -10.63 6.70 15.15
CA PRO A 32 -11.79 7.32 15.81
C PRO A 32 -12.68 6.30 16.54
N ARG A 33 -12.56 5.00 16.24
CA ARG A 33 -13.28 3.93 16.94
C ARG A 33 -12.73 3.67 18.35
N HIS A 34 -11.51 4.11 18.62
CA HIS A 34 -10.79 3.90 19.89
C HIS A 34 -10.32 5.21 20.54
N LYS A 35 -11.05 6.29 20.26
CA LYS A 35 -10.70 7.63 20.69
C LYS A 35 -10.48 7.71 22.21
N GLY A 36 -9.29 8.12 22.62
CA GLY A 36 -8.89 8.32 24.00
C GLY A 36 -8.51 7.04 24.77
N GLU A 37 -8.55 5.86 24.13
CA GLU A 37 -8.26 4.60 24.83
C GLU A 37 -6.76 4.42 25.12
N ARG A 38 -5.88 4.90 24.22
CA ARG A 38 -4.42 4.71 24.31
C ARG A 38 -3.62 6.00 24.04
N PRO A 39 -3.81 7.07 24.82
CA PRO A 39 -3.08 8.32 24.65
C PRO A 39 -1.56 8.15 24.85
N ASP A 40 -1.13 7.10 25.57
CA ASP A 40 0.27 6.74 25.77
C ASP A 40 0.97 6.28 24.47
N LEU A 41 0.21 5.96 23.42
CA LEU A 41 0.73 5.54 22.11
C LEU A 41 0.81 6.68 21.08
N ALA A 42 0.38 7.89 21.44
CA ALA A 42 0.45 9.06 20.56
C ALA A 42 1.89 9.29 20.07
N GLY A 43 2.05 9.38 18.75
CA GLY A 43 3.33 9.60 18.07
C GLY A 43 4.28 8.40 18.07
N LYS A 44 3.88 7.24 18.58
CA LYS A 44 4.74 6.05 18.64
C LYS A 44 4.62 5.12 17.44
N ALA A 45 3.56 5.26 16.64
CA ALA A 45 3.40 4.41 15.46
C ALA A 45 4.40 4.82 14.37
N ASP A 46 5.12 3.84 13.86
CA ASP A 46 6.04 3.98 12.74
C ASP A 46 5.28 4.33 11.46
N ILE A 47 5.90 5.19 10.64
CA ILE A 47 5.38 5.54 9.32
C ILE A 47 5.84 4.47 8.32
N PRO A 48 4.92 3.84 7.56
CA PRO A 48 5.27 2.88 6.52
C PRO A 48 6.15 3.47 5.42
N ASP A 49 6.88 2.60 4.70
CA ASP A 49 7.86 3.04 3.71
C ASP A 49 7.18 3.56 2.44
N VAL A 50 6.15 2.88 1.95
CA VAL A 50 5.39 3.27 0.75
C VAL A 50 3.92 3.30 1.09
N LEU A 51 3.26 4.45 0.85
CA LEU A 51 1.82 4.60 1.00
C LEU A 51 1.16 4.45 -0.37
N MET A 52 0.11 3.65 -0.41
CA MET A 52 -0.68 3.36 -1.61
C MET A 52 -2.11 3.83 -1.42
N GLN A 53 -2.78 4.08 -2.54
CA GLN A 53 -4.15 4.58 -2.53
C GLN A 53 -5.07 3.70 -1.68
N ALA A 54 -5.82 4.32 -0.76
CA ALA A 54 -6.76 3.65 0.13
C ALA A 54 -7.72 2.71 -0.62
N HIS A 55 -8.08 1.61 0.05
CA HIS A 55 -8.98 0.58 -0.45
C HIS A 55 -8.51 -0.15 -1.71
N SER A 56 -7.22 -0.07 -2.07
CA SER A 56 -6.69 -0.79 -3.24
C SER A 56 -6.48 -2.28 -3.02
N ALA A 57 -6.57 -2.75 -1.76
CA ALA A 57 -6.48 -4.16 -1.37
C ALA A 57 -5.21 -4.86 -1.92
N PRO A 58 -4.01 -4.50 -1.47
CA PRO A 58 -2.79 -5.23 -1.82
C PRO A 58 -2.85 -6.66 -1.27
N LEU A 59 -2.71 -7.67 -2.13
CA LEU A 59 -2.79 -9.09 -1.73
C LEU A 59 -1.47 -9.84 -1.84
N ASN A 60 -0.54 -9.37 -2.67
CA ASN A 60 0.76 -10.02 -2.85
C ASN A 60 1.84 -8.99 -3.18
N ILE A 61 3.08 -9.31 -2.83
CA ILE A 61 4.29 -8.55 -3.16
C ILE A 61 5.40 -9.52 -3.59
N ALA A 62 6.08 -9.21 -4.69
CA ALA A 62 7.20 -10.01 -5.20
C ALA A 62 8.37 -9.11 -5.61
N PHE A 63 9.57 -9.41 -5.13
CA PHE A 63 10.80 -8.73 -5.52
C PHE A 63 11.33 -9.27 -6.84
N TYR A 64 11.85 -8.39 -7.69
CA TYR A 64 12.34 -8.76 -9.01
C TYR A 64 13.85 -8.89 -9.05
N ASP A 65 14.34 -10.11 -9.25
CA ASP A 65 15.77 -10.45 -9.42
C ASP A 65 16.09 -11.00 -10.84
N GLY A 66 15.09 -10.97 -11.73
CA GLY A 66 15.18 -11.50 -13.09
C GLY A 66 15.97 -10.63 -14.07
N LYS A 67 15.99 -11.07 -15.34
CA LYS A 67 16.68 -10.39 -16.45
C LYS A 67 15.79 -10.02 -17.64
N SER A 68 14.51 -10.34 -17.56
CA SER A 68 13.52 -10.13 -18.63
C SER A 68 13.06 -8.67 -18.76
N PHE A 69 13.09 -7.89 -17.67
CA PHE A 69 12.82 -6.46 -17.68
C PHE A 69 14.14 -5.65 -17.73
N PRO A 70 14.06 -4.36 -18.13
CA PRO A 70 15.21 -3.46 -18.12
C PRO A 70 15.97 -3.46 -16.78
N PRO A 71 17.29 -3.21 -16.76
CA PRO A 71 18.13 -3.31 -15.57
C PRO A 71 17.64 -2.52 -14.36
N GLU A 72 16.98 -1.38 -14.58
CA GLU A 72 16.43 -0.51 -13.55
C GLU A 72 15.30 -1.15 -12.73
N TYR A 73 14.65 -2.22 -13.21
CA TYR A 73 13.63 -2.96 -12.47
C TYR A 73 14.23 -3.92 -11.44
N ARG A 74 15.53 -4.22 -11.53
CA ARG A 74 16.17 -5.22 -10.67
C ARG A 74 16.31 -4.68 -9.25
N GLY A 75 15.79 -5.45 -8.30
CA GLY A 75 15.73 -5.06 -6.88
C GLY A 75 14.42 -4.37 -6.49
N ASP A 76 13.58 -3.98 -7.44
CA ASP A 76 12.26 -3.43 -7.16
C ASP A 76 11.25 -4.51 -6.80
N ALA A 77 10.08 -4.10 -6.32
CA ALA A 77 8.99 -4.99 -5.98
C ALA A 77 7.73 -4.71 -6.80
N PHE A 78 6.98 -5.76 -7.13
CA PHE A 78 5.66 -5.66 -7.73
C PHE A 78 4.59 -6.01 -6.70
N VAL A 79 3.52 -5.21 -6.63
CA VAL A 79 2.40 -5.43 -5.72
C VAL A 79 1.11 -5.59 -6.52
N ALA A 80 0.38 -6.66 -6.24
CA ALA A 80 -0.93 -6.91 -6.83
C ALA A 80 -2.02 -6.20 -6.01
N LEU A 81 -2.69 -5.21 -6.62
CA LEU A 81 -3.80 -4.46 -6.04
C LEU A 81 -5.12 -5.04 -6.55
N HIS A 82 -5.77 -5.85 -5.71
CA HIS A 82 -6.99 -6.59 -6.05
C HIS A 82 -8.21 -5.69 -6.27
N GLY A 83 -8.18 -4.50 -5.68
CA GLY A 83 -9.13 -3.44 -5.95
C GLY A 83 -10.26 -3.30 -4.93
N SER A 84 -10.78 -2.08 -4.89
CA SER A 84 -11.72 -1.62 -3.87
C SER A 84 -13.10 -2.26 -4.00
N TRP A 85 -13.72 -2.55 -2.87
CA TRP A 85 -15.15 -2.84 -2.76
C TRP A 85 -15.94 -1.79 -1.95
N ASN A 86 -15.28 -1.07 -1.04
CA ASN A 86 -15.90 -0.13 -0.09
C ASN A 86 -15.43 1.32 -0.31
N ARG A 87 -15.63 1.84 -1.53
CA ARG A 87 -15.25 3.20 -1.93
C ARG A 87 -16.18 3.70 -3.04
N GLY A 88 -16.49 5.00 -3.07
CA GLY A 88 -17.37 5.59 -4.10
C GLY A 88 -16.79 5.52 -5.52
N ASN A 89 -15.49 5.79 -5.67
CA ASN A 89 -14.78 5.62 -6.94
C ASN A 89 -13.79 4.44 -6.82
N ARG A 90 -13.75 3.56 -7.81
CA ARG A 90 -12.87 2.37 -7.76
C ARG A 90 -11.39 2.74 -7.76
N THR A 91 -10.59 1.98 -7.00
CA THR A 91 -9.13 2.09 -6.90
C THR A 91 -8.52 0.70 -6.86
N GLY A 92 -7.21 0.58 -7.13
CA GLY A 92 -6.53 -0.71 -7.33
C GLY A 92 -6.78 -1.29 -8.72
N TYR A 93 -7.10 -2.59 -8.80
CA TYR A 93 -7.29 -3.34 -10.05
C TYR A 93 -6.09 -3.21 -11.00
N LYS A 94 -4.89 -3.42 -10.46
CA LYS A 94 -3.64 -3.24 -11.20
C LYS A 94 -2.48 -3.92 -10.49
N ILE A 95 -1.38 -4.10 -11.20
CA ILE A 95 -0.07 -4.36 -10.61
C ILE A 95 0.69 -3.03 -10.58
N VAL A 96 1.26 -2.69 -9.43
CA VAL A 96 2.16 -1.55 -9.27
C VAL A 96 3.59 -2.02 -9.04
N ARG A 97 4.56 -1.19 -9.41
CA ARG A 97 5.97 -1.38 -9.09
C ARG A 97 6.36 -0.39 -8.00
N LEU A 98 6.82 -0.89 -6.86
CA LEU A 98 7.47 -0.09 -5.82
C LEU A 98 8.92 0.13 -6.23
N LEU A 99 9.39 1.38 -6.18
CA LEU A 99 10.74 1.73 -6.58
C LEU A 99 11.71 1.58 -5.42
N PHE A 100 12.87 0.96 -5.69
CA PHE A 100 13.94 0.76 -4.75
C PHE A 100 15.22 1.44 -5.25
N LYS A 101 16.01 1.93 -4.28
CA LYS A 101 17.34 2.47 -4.50
C LYS A 101 18.25 1.98 -3.39
N ASP A 102 19.39 1.39 -3.76
CA ASP A 102 20.38 0.87 -2.81
C ASP A 102 19.77 -0.10 -1.77
N GLY A 103 18.83 -0.94 -2.22
CA GLY A 103 18.12 -1.92 -1.37
C GLY A 103 17.05 -1.33 -0.45
N LYS A 104 16.67 -0.05 -0.61
CA LYS A 104 15.64 0.61 0.19
C LYS A 104 14.50 1.14 -0.68
N PRO A 105 13.24 1.07 -0.23
CA PRO A 105 12.13 1.69 -0.94
C PRO A 105 12.29 3.21 -1.00
N THR A 106 11.96 3.83 -2.14
CA THR A 106 12.02 5.30 -2.29
C THR A 106 10.81 6.02 -1.68
N GLY A 107 9.76 5.28 -1.35
CA GLY A 107 8.45 5.82 -0.97
C GLY A 107 7.47 5.97 -2.13
N GLU A 108 7.92 5.71 -3.36
CA GLU A 108 7.14 5.88 -4.58
C GLU A 108 6.72 4.54 -5.19
N TYR A 109 5.62 4.56 -5.94
CA TYR A 109 5.19 3.45 -6.78
C TYR A 109 4.64 3.96 -8.10
N GLU A 110 4.74 3.12 -9.14
CA GLU A 110 4.19 3.39 -10.46
C GLU A 110 3.27 2.28 -10.95
N ASP A 111 2.34 2.61 -11.83
CA ASP A 111 1.48 1.64 -12.49
C ASP A 111 2.32 0.77 -13.44
N PHE A 112 2.28 -0.55 -13.26
CA PHE A 112 3.01 -1.50 -14.10
C PHE A 112 2.10 -2.24 -15.08
N MET A 113 0.97 -2.76 -14.58
CA MET A 113 -0.02 -3.45 -15.41
C MET A 113 -1.42 -2.97 -15.02
N THR A 114 -2.10 -2.33 -15.97
CA THR A 114 -3.43 -1.75 -15.79
C THR A 114 -4.40 -2.29 -16.84
N GLY A 115 -5.63 -1.78 -16.85
CA GLY A 115 -6.65 -2.15 -17.83
C GLY A 115 -7.61 -3.24 -17.37
N PHE A 116 -7.50 -3.72 -16.12
CA PHE A 116 -8.44 -4.69 -15.51
C PHE A 116 -9.85 -4.13 -15.28
N VAL A 117 -10.00 -2.81 -15.35
CA VAL A 117 -11.29 -2.11 -15.40
C VAL A 117 -11.40 -1.44 -16.77
N THR A 118 -12.46 -1.77 -17.50
CA THR A 118 -12.73 -1.21 -18.82
C THR A 118 -13.26 0.23 -18.72
N SER A 119 -13.33 0.94 -19.86
CA SER A 119 -13.88 2.31 -19.92
C SER A 119 -15.35 2.42 -19.54
N ASN A 120 -16.13 1.33 -19.67
CA ASN A 120 -17.53 1.27 -19.22
C ASN A 120 -17.68 0.82 -17.75
N GLY A 121 -16.56 0.61 -17.03
CA GLY A 121 -16.54 0.26 -15.61
C GLY A 121 -16.69 -1.22 -15.29
N GLU A 122 -16.68 -2.09 -16.30
CA GLU A 122 -16.65 -3.54 -16.13
C GLU A 122 -15.29 -4.00 -15.59
N VAL A 123 -15.32 -4.94 -14.64
CA VAL A 123 -14.12 -5.54 -14.06
C VAL A 123 -13.97 -6.94 -14.67
N TRP A 124 -12.94 -7.15 -15.49
CA TRP A 124 -12.67 -8.46 -16.09
C TRP A 124 -11.52 -9.21 -15.42
N GLY A 125 -10.81 -8.56 -14.48
CA GLY A 125 -9.81 -9.22 -13.65
C GLY A 125 -9.54 -8.47 -12.34
N ARG A 126 -9.04 -9.23 -11.36
CA ARG A 126 -8.62 -8.74 -10.05
C ARG A 126 -7.30 -9.43 -9.70
N PRO A 127 -6.16 -8.80 -10.02
CA PRO A 127 -4.86 -9.39 -9.75
C PRO A 127 -4.61 -9.57 -8.24
#